data_AF-A0A1V0HUD9-F1
#
_entry.id   AF-A0A1V0HUD9-F1
#
_cell.length_a   1.000
_cell.length_b   1.000
_cell.length_c   1.000
_cell.angle_alpha   90.00
_cell.angle_beta   90.00
_cell.angle_gamma   90.00
#
_symmetry.space_group_name_H-M   'P 1'
#
loop_
_entity.id
_entity.type
_entity.pdbx_description
1 polymer ?
#
loop_
_entity_poly.entity_id
_entity_poly.type
_entity_poly.pdbx_seq_one_letter_code
_entity_poly.pdbx_strand_id
1 'polypeptide(L)'
;MSLGLQPAAARRRPSLTPMVDVVFLLLVFFMLAARMGAEVALPVAGGAGGSAEWSGPPRLIDIGPETLALNGVETPLDALAGALAPLVSGPSDPVVLRPRDGAELQRVIEVIETLSAAGYSQPILVE
;
A
#
# COMPACT_ATOMS: atom_id res chain seq x y z
N MET A 1 -75.06 25.31 25.94
CA MET A 1 -73.78 25.50 25.24
C MET A 1 -72.93 24.26 25.46
N SER A 2 -72.80 23.40 24.44
CA SER A 2 -72.00 22.18 24.51
C SER A 2 -70.55 22.53 24.22
N LEU A 3 -69.67 22.37 25.21
CA LEU A 3 -68.22 22.49 25.06
C LEU A 3 -67.69 21.22 24.40
N GLY A 4 -67.52 21.27 23.08
CA GLY A 4 -66.86 20.22 22.31
C GLY A 4 -65.38 20.17 22.63
N LEU A 5 -64.98 19.29 23.55
CA LEU A 5 -63.57 18.99 23.79
C LEU A 5 -63.06 18.12 22.65
N GLN A 6 -62.19 18.70 21.81
CA GLN A 6 -61.46 17.93 20.80
C GLN A 6 -60.54 16.92 21.51
N PRO A 7 -60.47 15.66 21.04
CA PRO A 7 -59.63 14.65 21.67
C PRO A 7 -58.15 15.05 21.57
N ALA A 8 -57.43 14.95 22.68
CA ALA A 8 -56.00 15.23 22.73
C ALA A 8 -55.24 14.32 21.76
N ALA A 9 -54.38 14.89 20.90
CA ALA A 9 -53.59 14.14 19.93
C ALA A 9 -52.72 13.08 20.64
N ALA A 10 -52.88 11.81 20.25
CA ALA A 10 -52.15 10.71 20.84
C ALA A 10 -50.65 10.84 20.54
N ARG A 11 -49.83 10.87 21.60
CA ARG A 11 -48.37 10.97 21.51
C ARG A 11 -47.81 9.70 20.85
N ARG A 12 -47.41 9.78 19.58
CA ARG A 12 -46.79 8.66 18.86
C ARG A 12 -45.43 8.34 19.49
N ARG A 13 -45.26 7.08 19.89
CA ARG A 13 -43.98 6.56 20.37
C ARG A 13 -43.03 6.39 19.17
N PRO A 14 -41.74 6.74 19.29
CA PRO A 14 -40.78 6.48 18.22
C PRO A 14 -40.74 4.97 17.95
N SER A 15 -40.84 4.58 16.68
CA SER A 15 -40.68 3.19 16.28
C SER A 15 -39.20 2.81 16.36
N LEU A 16 -38.92 1.63 16.90
CA LEU A 16 -37.56 1.08 17.00
C LEU A 16 -37.05 0.53 15.66
N THR A 17 -37.95 0.12 14.77
CA THR A 17 -37.61 -0.49 13.48
C THR A 17 -36.72 0.40 12.61
N PRO A 18 -36.99 1.72 12.47
CA PRO A 18 -36.08 2.64 11.78
C PRO A 18 -34.74 2.87 12.50
N MET A 19 -34.71 2.81 13.84
CA MET A 19 -33.46 3.00 14.59
C MET A 19 -32.50 1.82 14.42
N VAL A 20 -33.02 0.59 14.37
CA VAL A 20 -32.22 -0.61 14.11
C VAL A 20 -31.59 -0.55 12.72
N ASP A 21 -32.34 -0.10 11.72
CA ASP A 21 -31.87 0.03 10.33
C ASP A 21 -30.71 1.02 10.21
N VAL A 22 -30.82 2.21 10.83
CA VAL A 22 -29.74 3.21 10.82
C VAL A 22 -28.46 2.65 11.48
N VAL A 23 -28.58 1.98 12.62
CA VAL A 23 -27.41 1.38 13.29
C VAL A 23 -26.81 0.25 12.46
N PHE A 24 -27.64 -0.59 11.84
CA PHE A 24 -27.17 -1.67 10.97
C PHE A 24 -26.43 -1.14 9.74
N LEU A 25 -27.01 -0.14 9.07
CA LEU A 25 -26.40 0.53 7.93
C LEU A 25 -25.05 1.17 8.31
N LEU A 26 -24.97 1.81 9.48
CA LEU A 26 -23.71 2.35 10.01
C LEU A 26 -22.67 1.26 10.26
N LEU A 27 -23.05 0.12 10.85
CA LEU A 27 -22.13 -0.99 11.10
C LEU A 27 -21.59 -1.60 9.80
N VAL A 28 -22.44 -1.80 8.79
CA VAL A 28 -22.01 -2.30 7.48
C VAL A 28 -21.09 -1.30 6.79
N PHE A 29 -21.42 0.00 6.82
CA PHE A 29 -20.59 1.05 6.25
C PHE A 29 -19.22 1.10 6.93
N PHE A 30 -19.18 1.08 8.27
CA PHE A 30 -17.92 1.06 9.01
C PHE A 30 -17.11 -0.20 8.77
N MET A 31 -17.74 -1.37 8.67
CA MET A 31 -17.06 -2.62 8.33
C MET A 31 -16.40 -2.53 6.95
N LEU A 32 -17.07 -1.94 5.97
CA LEU A 32 -16.54 -1.75 4.62
C LEU A 32 -15.40 -0.72 4.58
N ALA A 33 -15.56 0.39 5.31
CA ALA A 33 -14.57 1.46 5.42
C ALA A 33 -13.30 0.98 6.15
N ALA A 34 -13.44 0.15 7.19
CA ALA A 34 -12.30 -0.40 7.95
C ALA A 34 -11.40 -1.32 7.11
N ARG A 35 -11.92 -1.91 6.02
CA ARG A 35 -11.14 -2.69 5.06
C ARG A 35 -10.20 -1.83 4.20
N MET A 36 -10.51 -0.53 4.01
CA MET A 36 -9.77 0.35 3.09
C MET A 36 -8.40 0.81 3.61
N GLY A 37 -7.94 0.26 4.74
CA GLY A 37 -6.63 0.56 5.34
C GLY A 37 -5.77 -0.68 5.62
N ALA A 38 -6.05 -1.83 5.02
CA ALA A 38 -5.08 -2.92 5.00
C ALA A 38 -3.93 -2.54 4.05
N GLU A 39 -3.15 -1.52 4.43
CA GLU A 39 -1.88 -1.21 3.79
C GLU A 39 -1.02 -2.46 3.93
N VAL A 40 -0.69 -3.07 2.80
CA VAL A 40 0.40 -4.04 2.75
C VAL A 40 1.65 -3.26 3.08
N ALA A 41 2.08 -3.32 4.34
CA ALA A 41 3.32 -2.71 4.77
C ALA A 41 4.45 -3.43 4.03
N LEU A 42 4.95 -2.82 2.95
CA LEU A 42 6.16 -3.28 2.28
C LEU A 42 7.31 -3.06 3.26
N PRO A 43 8.01 -4.11 3.71
CA PRO A 43 9.15 -3.97 4.61
C PRO A 43 10.31 -3.38 3.82
N VAL A 44 10.36 -2.06 3.76
CA VAL A 44 11.42 -1.28 3.13
C VAL A 44 12.27 -0.69 4.24
N ALA A 45 13.55 -1.06 4.31
CA ALA A 45 14.47 -0.43 5.24
C ALA A 45 14.79 0.98 4.74
N GLY A 46 14.52 2.01 5.55
CA GLY A 46 14.89 3.39 5.24
C GLY A 46 16.41 3.56 5.32
N GLY A 47 17.01 4.22 4.31
CA GLY A 47 18.46 4.42 4.17
C GLY A 47 19.16 5.26 5.26
N ALA A 48 18.45 5.65 6.34
CA ALA A 48 19.00 6.43 7.43
C ALA A 48 19.20 5.54 8.68
N GLY A 49 20.39 4.96 8.83
CA GLY A 49 20.87 4.53 10.16
C GLY A 49 21.28 3.07 10.36
N GLY A 50 21.43 2.28 9.30
CA GLY A 50 21.96 0.91 9.41
C GLY A 50 23.22 0.74 8.61
N SER A 51 24.38 0.72 9.26
CA SER A 51 25.60 0.11 8.70
C SER A 51 25.42 -1.41 8.63
N ALA A 52 24.48 -1.88 7.82
CA ALA A 52 24.56 -3.25 7.32
C ALA A 52 25.81 -3.29 6.45
N GLU A 53 26.80 -4.11 6.81
CA GLU A 53 27.98 -4.33 5.98
C GLU A 53 27.52 -4.77 4.59
N TRP A 54 27.55 -3.84 3.64
CA TRP A 54 27.23 -4.14 2.25
C TRP A 54 28.33 -5.06 1.72
N SER A 55 27.96 -6.31 1.48
CA SER A 55 28.85 -7.30 0.89
C SER A 55 28.36 -7.65 -0.52
N GLY A 56 29.29 -7.64 -1.47
CA GLY A 56 29.04 -7.96 -2.87
C GLY A 56 28.86 -6.74 -3.79
N PRO A 57 28.60 -6.99 -5.09
CA PRO A 57 28.46 -5.94 -6.10
C PRO A 57 27.36 -4.93 -5.71
N PRO A 58 27.52 -3.62 -6.00
CA PRO A 58 26.43 -2.67 -5.82
C PRO A 58 25.24 -3.08 -6.69
N ARG A 59 24.03 -2.95 -6.15
CA ARG A 59 22.76 -3.30 -6.81
C ARG A 59 21.81 -2.12 -6.63
N LEU A 60 21.91 -1.16 -7.54
CA LEU A 60 21.10 0.03 -7.55
C LEU A 60 20.11 -0.05 -8.71
N ILE A 61 18.84 0.10 -8.42
CA ILE A 61 17.77 0.18 -9.41
C ILE A 61 17.26 1.61 -9.41
N ASP A 62 17.60 2.34 -10.48
CA ASP A 62 17.02 3.65 -10.75
C ASP A 62 15.66 3.47 -11.42
N ILE A 63 14.64 4.09 -10.84
CA ILE A 63 13.25 3.98 -11.29
C ILE A 63 12.86 5.32 -11.90
N GLY A 64 12.74 5.39 -13.22
CA GLY A 64 12.20 6.53 -13.95
C GLY A 64 10.69 6.40 -14.21
N PRO A 65 10.06 7.40 -14.85
CA PRO A 65 8.65 7.34 -15.22
C PRO A 65 8.33 6.19 -16.19
N GLU A 66 9.21 5.97 -17.18
CA GLU A 66 9.03 4.92 -18.19
C GLU A 66 10.19 3.91 -18.20
N THR A 67 11.37 4.36 -17.77
CA THR A 67 12.61 3.56 -17.83
C THR A 67 13.00 3.01 -16.47
N LEU A 68 13.72 1.91 -16.49
CA LEU A 68 14.35 1.29 -15.33
C LEU A 68 15.80 1.05 -15.67
N ALA A 69 16.71 1.29 -14.73
CA ALA A 69 18.13 1.02 -14.94
C ALA A 69 18.72 0.27 -13.74
N LEU A 70 19.35 -0.86 -14.00
CA LEU A 70 20.13 -1.61 -13.02
C LEU A 70 21.59 -1.20 -13.14
N ASN A 71 22.14 -0.58 -12.11
CA ASN A 71 23.51 -0.04 -12.08
C ASN A 71 23.83 0.85 -13.29
N GLY A 72 22.86 1.64 -13.75
CA GLY A 72 22.98 2.54 -14.90
C GLY A 72 22.77 1.89 -16.26
N VAL A 73 22.49 0.59 -16.33
CA VAL A 73 22.13 -0.11 -17.57
C VAL A 73 20.62 -0.22 -17.67
N GLU A 74 20.05 0.39 -18.71
CA GLU A 74 18.60 0.32 -18.97
C GLU A 74 18.17 -1.15 -19.09
N THR A 75 17.23 -1.54 -18.23
CA THR A 75 16.78 -2.92 -18.07
C THR A 75 15.26 -2.91 -17.95
N PRO A 76 14.52 -3.57 -18.85
CA PRO A 76 13.07 -3.61 -18.76
C PRO A 76 12.63 -4.43 -17.54
N LEU A 77 11.42 -4.14 -17.04
CA LEU A 77 10.91 -4.70 -15.78
C LEU A 77 10.87 -6.24 -15.77
N ASP A 78 10.52 -6.84 -16.91
CA ASP A 78 10.45 -8.29 -17.11
C ASP A 78 11.84 -8.97 -17.10
N ALA A 79 12.88 -8.27 -17.55
CA ALA A 79 14.26 -8.78 -17.52
C ALA A 79 15.00 -8.49 -16.21
N LEU A 80 14.45 -7.61 -15.36
CA LEU A 80 15.12 -7.09 -14.16
C LEU A 80 15.57 -8.19 -13.20
N ALA A 81 14.70 -9.16 -12.90
CA ALA A 81 15.04 -10.27 -12.01
C ALA A 81 16.19 -11.13 -12.57
N GLY A 82 16.20 -11.40 -13.87
CA GLY A 82 17.27 -12.15 -14.53
C GLY A 82 18.60 -11.38 -14.54
N ALA A 83 18.55 -10.06 -14.77
CA ALA A 83 19.73 -9.19 -14.73
C ALA A 83 20.30 -9.03 -13.31
N LEU A 84 19.45 -9.13 -12.29
CA LEU A 84 19.85 -9.02 -10.88
C LEU A 84 20.44 -10.33 -10.32
N ALA A 85 19.99 -11.49 -10.80
CA ALA A 85 20.46 -12.81 -10.38
C ALA A 85 22.01 -12.98 -10.31
N PRO A 86 22.81 -12.55 -11.30
CA PRO A 86 24.27 -12.68 -11.22
C PRO A 86 24.94 -11.70 -10.24
N LEU A 87 24.22 -10.69 -9.75
CA LEU A 87 24.75 -9.66 -8.85
C LEU A 87 24.47 -9.96 -7.37
N VAL A 88 23.66 -10.98 -7.08
CA VAL A 88 23.31 -11.41 -5.73
C VAL A 88 23.96 -12.75 -5.40
N SER A 89 24.34 -12.92 -4.13
CA SER A 89 24.73 -14.22 -3.58
C SER A 89 23.50 -15.02 -3.13
N GLY A 90 22.41 -14.33 -2.79
CA GLY A 90 21.12 -14.93 -2.48
C GLY A 90 19.97 -13.92 -2.42
N PRO A 91 18.72 -14.37 -2.24
CA PRO A 91 17.53 -13.50 -2.29
C PRO A 91 17.39 -12.55 -1.08
N SER A 92 18.20 -12.75 -0.04
CA SER A 92 18.31 -11.88 1.12
C SER A 92 19.31 -10.73 0.94
N ASP A 93 20.03 -10.69 -0.18
CA ASP A 93 20.98 -9.61 -0.44
C ASP A 93 20.21 -8.28 -0.60
N PRO A 94 20.71 -7.18 -0.01
CA PRO A 94 20.05 -5.89 -0.11
C PRO A 94 20.09 -5.36 -1.55
N VAL A 95 18.98 -4.77 -1.97
CA VAL A 95 18.80 -4.13 -3.29
C VAL A 95 18.33 -2.70 -3.07
N VAL A 96 19.09 -1.73 -3.57
CA VAL A 96 18.76 -0.31 -3.41
C VAL A 96 17.84 0.12 -4.54
N LEU A 97 16.68 0.67 -4.18
CA LEU A 97 15.72 1.26 -5.08
C LEU A 97 15.80 2.78 -4.94
N ARG A 98 16.00 3.49 -6.05
CA ARG A 98 16.04 4.94 -6.07
C ARG A 98 15.06 5.49 -7.10
N PRO A 99 13.93 6.09 -6.67
CA PRO A 99 13.06 6.83 -7.56
C PRO A 99 13.83 8.02 -8.17
N ARG A 100 13.63 8.23 -9.47
CA ARG A 100 14.14 9.40 -10.20
C ARG A 100 13.00 10.40 -10.40
N ASP A 101 13.35 11.60 -10.82
CA ASP A 101 12.39 12.67 -11.05
C ASP A 101 11.25 12.22 -11.98
N GLY A 102 10.01 12.36 -11.51
CA GLY A 102 8.81 11.97 -12.25
C GLY A 102 8.39 10.50 -12.11
N ALA A 103 9.11 9.68 -11.35
CA ALA A 103 8.66 8.33 -11.03
C ALA A 103 7.48 8.36 -10.05
N GLU A 104 6.35 7.78 -10.45
CA GLU A 104 5.18 7.67 -9.58
C GLU A 104 5.34 6.53 -8.56
N LEU A 105 4.69 6.67 -7.39
CA LEU A 105 4.70 5.67 -6.33
C LEU A 105 4.25 4.28 -6.84
N GLN A 106 3.24 4.24 -7.70
CA GLN A 106 2.74 3.00 -8.30
C GLN A 106 3.86 2.23 -9.01
N ARG A 107 4.75 2.94 -9.71
CA ARG A 107 5.88 2.34 -10.42
C ARG A 107 6.90 1.72 -9.47
N VAL A 108 7.15 2.38 -8.34
CA VAL A 108 8.03 1.86 -7.29
C VAL A 108 7.44 0.58 -6.68
N ILE A 109 6.13 0.56 -6.43
CA ILE A 109 5.42 -0.63 -5.94
C ILE A 109 5.52 -1.77 -6.94
N GLU A 110 5.28 -1.54 -8.23
CA GLU A 110 5.42 -2.56 -9.28
C GLU A 110 6.81 -3.20 -9.30
N VAL A 111 7.87 -2.40 -9.12
CA VAL A 111 9.24 -2.90 -9.03
C VAL A 111 9.44 -3.77 -7.78
N ILE A 112 8.96 -3.32 -6.62
CA ILE A 112 9.03 -4.09 -5.37
C ILE A 112 8.29 -5.42 -5.49
N GLU A 113 7.07 -5.42 -6.06
CA GLU A 113 6.27 -6.62 -6.28
C GLU A 113 6.96 -7.59 -7.24
N THR A 114 7.53 -7.07 -8.33
CA THR A 114 8.29 -7.89 -9.30
C THR A 114 9.50 -8.56 -8.65
N LEU A 115 10.25 -7.81 -7.83
CA LEU A 115 11.39 -8.36 -7.08
C LEU A 115 10.94 -9.36 -6.02
N SER A 116 9.85 -9.08 -5.30
CA SER A 116 9.28 -9.99 -4.31
C SER A 116 8.79 -11.30 -4.93
N ALA A 117 8.15 -11.24 -6.10
CA ALA A 117 7.73 -12.41 -6.86
C ALA A 117 8.92 -13.26 -7.34
N ALA A 118 10.07 -12.64 -7.59
CA ALA A 118 11.34 -13.30 -7.87
C ALA A 118 12.08 -13.80 -6.63
N GLY A 119 11.55 -13.56 -5.42
CA GLY A 119 12.08 -14.05 -4.14
C GLY A 119 12.99 -13.06 -3.40
N TYR A 120 13.25 -11.87 -3.94
CA TYR A 120 14.06 -10.86 -3.27
C TYR A 120 13.29 -10.24 -2.10
N SER A 121 13.92 -10.19 -0.92
CA SER A 121 13.21 -9.87 0.35
C SER A 121 13.76 -8.66 1.10
N GLN A 122 14.77 -7.98 0.58
CA GLN A 122 15.43 -6.84 1.25
C GLN A 122 15.55 -5.59 0.34
N PRO A 123 14.42 -5.01 -0.13
CA PRO A 123 14.46 -3.73 -0.82
C PRO A 123 14.79 -2.59 0.16
N ILE A 124 15.73 -1.73 -0.22
CA ILE A 124 16.10 -0.50 0.51
C ILE A 124 15.72 0.67 -0.39
N LEU A 125 14.77 1.50 0.04
CA LEU A 125 14.39 2.69 -0.71
C LEU A 125 15.23 3.89 -0.26
N VAL A 126 15.81 4.61 -1.22
CA VAL A 126 16.56 5.84 -1.00
C VAL A 126 15.99 6.97 -1.86
N GLU A 127 16.02 8.19 -1.33
CA GLU A 127 15.63 9.42 -2.04
C GLU A 127 16.71 9.89 -3.03
#